data_AF-A0A1X2GA78-F1
#
_entry.id   AF-A0A1X2GA78-F1
#
_cell.length_a   1.000
_cell.length_b   1.000
_cell.length_c   1.000
_cell.angle_alpha   90.00
_cell.angle_beta   90.00
_cell.angle_gamma   90.00
#
_symmetry.space_group_name_H-M   'P 1'
#
loop_
_entity.id
_entity.type
_entity.pdbx_description
1 polymer ?
#
loop_
_entity_poly.entity_id
_entity_poly.type
_entity_poly.pdbx_seq_one_letter_code
_entity_poly.pdbx_strand_id
1 'polypeptide(L)'
;MSRNETNFFHCAIGLCQEDKPTFQTGRTLSNHKYQYHGKSYTLRHGALNDDEQSVTISRENDVLKCFFCDKTYRSVDSFKKHITDCKSECKKDDSEDSNTEEVVLTQNLVAVPTTTVMTTAPISKSKSDAQHDFDQAIMHACQSMDVTVEEHNKNKWILGQIKLEPFSLFSRDHNDDKIEYNAFSHHENVKNMSNRTLECKPIIPLKGSMDVNNIVSCNYAADLASLIHKSPHQQLLASRQYFELDETTTLLLNKDWMHEPHIKYACAQILAGAILLNTNNGESVLVNTIETYGRTKLVDIHRQLPSSSNLSALTTMPTYPNIWPHMQDTRDGSKLIISTQSCDNLITSIVRLDQNEEPKAGPSSFYFAASSHYTKIFIDQTSWTKAKGIEANSSTRSIVPFNLANQARQLGSQFDHPSTYYLCRASSDIALFNHLQPCTVFTYCEHEGSTKSMDNENASMIASRLFHCIIYSVIKSPAEACLNKDYIASLHNQCKNDGKIKKLFADLLDRFGEDTEMLIIGNKGLNNHVLKQMADAVSSDISKQNKTVATHIQKRLRTH
;
A
#
# COMPACT_ATOMS: atom_id res chain seq x y z
N MET A 1 -13.47 -42.12 40.83
CA MET A 1 -12.65 -41.45 39.79
C MET A 1 -12.15 -40.15 40.37
N SER A 2 -10.85 -40.10 40.67
CA SER A 2 -10.18 -38.95 41.28
C SER A 2 -10.16 -37.77 40.32
N ARG A 3 -10.48 -36.56 40.79
CA ARG A 3 -10.43 -35.32 40.02
C ARG A 3 -8.95 -34.93 39.82
N ASN A 4 -8.55 -34.68 38.58
CA ASN A 4 -7.26 -34.08 38.26
C ASN A 4 -7.23 -32.63 38.78
N GLU A 5 -6.54 -32.40 39.88
CA GLU A 5 -6.10 -31.06 40.27
C GLU A 5 -5.06 -30.57 39.25
N THR A 6 -5.44 -29.58 38.45
CA THR A 6 -4.48 -28.88 37.57
C THR A 6 -3.58 -28.02 38.44
N ASN A 7 -2.36 -28.51 38.68
CA ASN A 7 -1.32 -27.77 39.37
C ASN A 7 -0.86 -26.56 38.53
N PHE A 8 -1.14 -25.35 39.02
CA PHE A 8 -0.61 -24.10 38.46
C PHE A 8 0.79 -23.85 39.02
N PHE A 9 1.66 -23.27 38.19
CA PHE A 9 2.99 -22.87 38.59
C PHE A 9 2.99 -21.38 39.00
N HIS A 10 3.75 -21.03 40.03
CA HIS A 10 3.87 -19.65 40.52
C HIS A 10 5.32 -19.17 40.50
N CYS A 11 5.52 -17.88 40.27
CA CYS A 11 6.83 -17.25 40.39
C CYS A 11 7.03 -16.67 41.79
N ALA A 12 7.98 -17.23 42.55
CA ALA A 12 8.27 -16.80 43.92
C ALA A 12 9.47 -15.85 44.03
N ILE A 13 9.83 -15.14 42.95
CA ILE A 13 11.06 -14.34 42.86
C ILE A 13 10.72 -12.85 42.81
N GLY A 14 11.39 -12.05 43.65
CA GLY A 14 11.32 -10.58 43.64
C GLY A 14 9.90 -10.03 43.79
N LEU A 15 9.60 -8.98 43.03
CA LEU A 15 8.29 -8.30 43.03
C LEU A 15 7.10 -9.18 42.60
N CYS A 16 7.33 -10.37 42.02
CA CYS A 16 6.25 -11.29 41.66
C CYS A 16 5.64 -12.02 42.87
N GLN A 17 6.20 -11.86 44.07
CA GLN A 17 5.61 -12.40 45.29
C GLN A 17 4.30 -11.68 45.69
N GLU A 18 4.15 -10.41 45.32
CA GLU A 18 2.97 -9.60 45.61
C GLU A 18 1.82 -9.90 44.62
N ASP A 19 2.13 -9.90 43.32
CA ASP A 19 1.14 -10.10 42.25
C ASP A 19 0.77 -11.56 41.97
N LYS A 20 1.56 -12.52 42.49
CA LYS A 20 1.38 -13.99 42.37
C LYS A 20 0.93 -14.47 40.97
N PRO A 21 1.66 -14.13 39.89
CA PRO A 21 1.27 -14.56 38.56
C PRO A 21 1.21 -16.09 38.46
N THR A 22 0.11 -16.61 37.91
CA THR A 22 -0.15 -18.03 37.68
C THR A 22 0.22 -18.43 36.26
N PHE A 23 0.93 -19.55 36.11
CA PHE A 23 1.35 -20.08 34.83
C PHE A 23 0.79 -21.48 34.61
N GLN A 24 0.23 -21.71 33.42
CA GLN A 24 -0.38 -22.98 33.04
C GLN A 24 0.67 -24.08 32.79
N THR A 25 1.91 -23.70 32.46
CA THR A 25 2.98 -24.66 32.18
C THR A 25 4.31 -24.21 32.79
N GLY A 26 5.20 -25.18 33.06
CA GLY A 26 6.56 -24.89 33.49
C GLY A 26 7.36 -24.09 32.46
N ARG A 27 7.05 -24.24 31.15
CA ARG A 27 7.68 -23.46 30.07
C ARG A 27 7.31 -21.98 30.15
N THR A 28 6.03 -21.67 30.37
CA THR A 28 5.57 -20.29 30.54
C THR A 28 6.16 -19.63 31.79
N LEU A 29 6.30 -20.37 32.90
CA LEU A 29 7.01 -19.89 34.09
C LEU A 29 8.50 -19.65 33.79
N SER A 30 9.15 -20.55 33.06
CA SER A 30 10.57 -20.41 32.70
C SER A 30 10.81 -19.19 31.81
N ASN A 31 9.94 -18.93 30.83
CA ASN A 31 10.02 -17.75 29.98
C ASN A 31 9.82 -16.45 30.78
N HIS A 32 8.85 -16.44 31.69
CA HIS A 32 8.66 -15.31 32.61
C HIS A 32 9.90 -15.09 33.50
N LYS A 33 10.46 -16.15 34.09
CA LYS A 33 11.71 -16.05 34.87
C LYS A 33 12.86 -15.51 34.04
N TYR A 34 12.99 -15.96 32.80
CA TYR A 34 14.00 -15.43 31.89
C TYR A 34 13.77 -13.95 31.58
N GLN A 35 12.55 -13.51 31.27
CA GLN A 35 12.28 -12.13 30.86
C GLN A 35 12.40 -11.10 31.99
N TYR A 36 11.99 -11.47 33.20
CA TYR A 36 11.82 -10.53 34.31
C TYR A 36 12.85 -10.72 35.43
N HIS A 37 13.40 -11.93 35.58
CA HIS A 37 14.27 -12.29 36.72
C HIS A 37 15.67 -12.76 36.32
N GLY A 38 15.98 -12.82 35.01
CA GLY A 38 17.33 -13.12 34.54
C GLY A 38 18.32 -12.05 35.00
N LYS A 39 19.43 -12.50 35.61
CA LYS A 39 20.46 -11.64 36.22
C LYS A 39 21.27 -10.86 35.18
N SER A 40 21.55 -11.47 34.03
CA SER A 40 22.26 -10.84 32.94
C SER A 40 21.83 -11.40 31.59
N TYR A 41 22.05 -10.62 30.54
CA TYR A 41 21.70 -10.97 29.16
C TYR A 41 22.83 -10.54 28.24
N THR A 42 23.21 -11.41 27.32
CA THR A 42 24.14 -11.05 26.25
C THR A 42 23.34 -10.67 25.01
N LEU A 43 23.56 -9.46 24.51
CA LEU A 43 22.92 -8.91 23.33
C LEU A 43 23.95 -8.75 22.22
N ARG A 44 23.57 -9.11 20.99
CA ARG A 44 24.40 -8.86 19.81
C ARG A 44 24.10 -7.47 19.28
N HIS A 45 25.14 -6.67 19.13
CA HIS A 45 25.08 -5.31 18.63
C HIS A 45 25.96 -5.21 17.37
N GLY A 46 25.35 -5.05 16.20
CA GLY A 46 26.07 -4.79 14.96
C GLY A 46 26.52 -3.33 14.91
N ALA A 47 27.82 -3.08 14.90
CA ALA A 47 28.41 -1.79 14.57
C ALA A 47 28.43 -1.59 13.05
N LEU A 48 28.51 -0.33 12.60
CA LEU A 48 28.49 0.08 11.18
C LEU A 48 29.65 -0.49 10.32
N ASN A 49 30.58 -1.24 10.90
CA ASN A 49 31.79 -1.76 10.26
C ASN A 49 31.92 -3.31 10.35
N ASP A 50 30.81 -4.04 10.21
CA ASP A 50 30.75 -5.51 9.99
C ASP A 50 31.36 -6.45 11.05
N ASP A 51 31.83 -5.95 12.20
CA ASP A 51 32.18 -6.79 13.37
C ASP A 51 31.01 -6.86 14.38
N GLU A 52 30.43 -8.06 14.55
CA GLU A 52 29.41 -8.35 15.59
C GLU A 52 30.03 -8.25 16.99
N GLN A 53 29.74 -7.18 17.74
CA GLN A 53 30.11 -7.09 19.15
C GLN A 53 28.95 -7.56 20.05
N SER A 54 29.23 -8.50 20.95
CA SER A 54 28.28 -8.93 21.97
C SER A 54 28.48 -8.16 23.28
N VAL A 55 27.45 -7.45 23.74
CA VAL A 55 27.46 -6.71 25.01
C VAL A 55 26.66 -7.48 26.05
N THR A 56 27.25 -7.70 27.23
CA THR A 56 26.54 -8.32 28.37
C THR A 56 26.02 -7.24 29.30
N ILE A 57 24.73 -7.29 29.57
CA ILE A 57 24.00 -6.33 30.41
C ILE A 57 23.54 -7.04 31.67
N SER A 58 23.61 -6.37 32.81
CA SER A 58 23.22 -6.93 34.11
C SER A 58 22.02 -6.17 34.67
N ARG A 59 21.13 -6.89 35.35
CA ARG A 59 19.98 -6.30 36.04
C ARG A 59 20.43 -5.76 37.39
N GLU A 60 20.18 -4.48 37.64
CA GLU A 60 20.45 -3.81 38.91
C GLU A 60 19.12 -3.37 39.52
N ASN A 61 18.86 -3.71 40.79
CA ASN A 61 17.62 -3.35 41.48
C ASN A 61 16.35 -3.71 40.67
N ASP A 62 16.30 -4.93 40.13
CA ASP A 62 15.21 -5.45 39.30
C ASP A 62 14.92 -4.70 37.98
N VAL A 63 15.81 -3.82 37.52
CA VAL A 63 15.67 -3.12 36.24
C VAL A 63 16.92 -3.24 35.35
N LEU A 64 16.72 -3.16 34.04
CA LEU A 64 17.75 -3.06 33.02
C LEU A 64 17.88 -1.60 32.59
N LYS A 65 19.08 -1.02 32.73
CA LYS A 65 19.37 0.36 32.31
C LYS A 65 19.93 0.38 30.89
N CYS A 66 19.48 1.34 30.08
CA CYS A 66 20.05 1.54 28.75
C CYS A 66 21.43 2.22 28.84
N PHE A 67 22.37 1.86 27.97
CA PHE A 67 23.69 2.49 27.90
C PHE A 67 23.68 3.76 27.03
N PHE A 68 22.63 3.96 26.23
CA PHE A 68 22.51 5.08 25.31
C PHE A 68 21.63 6.22 25.85
N CYS A 69 20.76 5.94 26.83
CA CYS A 69 19.90 6.94 27.47
C CYS A 69 19.52 6.51 28.90
N ASP A 70 18.89 7.41 29.67
CA ASP A 70 18.56 7.16 31.08
C ASP A 70 17.31 6.29 31.31
N LYS A 71 16.78 5.65 30.26
CA LYS A 71 15.58 4.80 30.37
C LYS A 71 15.89 3.46 31.03
N THR A 72 14.94 2.96 31.82
CA THR A 72 15.02 1.67 32.53
C THR A 72 13.87 0.75 32.17
N TYR A 73 14.12 -0.56 32.20
CA TYR A 73 13.19 -1.57 31.69
C TYR A 73 13.07 -2.75 32.65
N ARG A 74 11.83 -3.20 32.88
CA ARG A 74 11.55 -4.37 33.75
C ARG A 74 11.63 -5.70 33.00
N SER A 75 11.40 -5.72 31.68
CA SER A 75 11.52 -6.93 30.86
C SER A 75 12.66 -6.80 29.85
N VAL A 76 13.33 -7.91 29.53
CA VAL A 76 14.36 -7.94 28.49
C VAL A 76 13.81 -7.66 27.10
N ASP A 77 12.55 -7.97 26.82
CA ASP A 77 11.96 -7.77 25.49
C ASP A 77 11.64 -6.30 25.24
N SER A 78 11.11 -5.60 26.26
CA SER A 78 10.94 -4.14 26.19
C SER A 78 12.29 -3.44 26.05
N PHE A 79 13.33 -3.94 26.74
CA PHE A 79 14.70 -3.44 26.59
C PHE A 79 15.26 -3.66 25.18
N LYS A 80 15.13 -4.87 24.62
CA LYS A 80 15.60 -5.21 23.27
C LYS A 80 14.90 -4.38 22.19
N LYS A 81 13.59 -4.20 22.33
CA LYS A 81 12.80 -3.33 21.44
C LYS A 81 13.34 -1.91 21.48
N HIS A 82 13.52 -1.36 22.68
CA HIS A 82 14.10 -0.03 22.86
C HIS A 82 15.51 0.11 22.25
N ILE A 83 16.42 -0.83 22.48
CA ILE A 83 17.78 -0.76 21.91
C ILE A 83 17.74 -0.84 20.38
N THR A 84 16.78 -1.56 19.81
CA THR A 84 16.58 -1.61 18.36
C THR A 84 16.07 -0.26 17.83
N ASP A 85 15.16 0.38 18.56
CA ASP A 85 14.55 1.66 18.19
C ASP A 85 15.48 2.86 18.48
N CYS A 86 16.33 2.81 19.51
CA CYS A 86 17.31 3.87 19.82
C CYS A 86 18.46 3.95 18.82
N LYS A 87 18.59 2.99 17.89
CA LYS A 87 19.59 3.06 16.80
C LYS A 87 19.34 4.23 15.83
N SER A 88 18.15 4.83 15.81
CA SER A 88 17.83 5.95 14.91
C SER A 88 17.99 7.33 15.54
N GLU A 89 18.10 7.45 16.88
CA GLU A 89 18.11 8.76 17.55
C GLU A 89 18.92 8.72 18.86
N CYS A 90 20.16 9.21 18.81
CA CYS A 90 20.92 9.77 19.93
C CYS A 90 22.17 10.49 19.39
N LYS A 91 22.02 11.76 18.99
CA LYS A 91 23.12 12.72 19.12
C LYS A 91 22.86 13.50 20.40
N LYS A 92 23.83 13.52 21.32
CA LYS A 92 23.89 14.52 22.38
C LYS A 92 24.38 15.80 21.73
N ASP A 93 23.55 16.83 21.69
CA ASP A 93 24.03 18.20 21.49
C ASP A 93 23.71 18.98 22.77
N ASP A 94 24.80 19.39 23.43
CA ASP A 94 24.81 20.39 24.49
C ASP A 94 24.61 21.77 23.84
N SER A 95 23.54 22.50 24.17
CA SER A 95 23.55 23.96 24.21
C SER A 95 22.27 24.52 24.84
N GLU A 96 22.47 25.44 25.77
CA GLU A 96 21.48 26.21 26.49
C GLU A 96 20.71 27.23 25.62
N ASP A 97 19.48 27.48 26.08
CA ASP A 97 18.78 28.76 26.18
C ASP A 97 17.80 29.29 25.10
N SER A 98 16.62 29.63 25.66
CA SER A 98 15.64 30.66 25.27
C SER A 98 14.47 30.32 24.32
N ASN A 99 13.32 30.13 25.00
CA ASN A 99 12.03 30.81 24.81
C ASN A 99 11.25 30.79 23.47
N THR A 100 10.02 30.28 23.65
CA THR A 100 8.69 30.72 23.16
C THR A 100 8.08 30.21 21.85
N GLU A 101 6.84 29.74 22.06
CA GLU A 101 5.66 29.64 21.22
C GLU A 101 5.36 28.32 20.49
N GLU A 102 4.40 27.61 21.10
CA GLU A 102 3.60 26.52 20.56
C GLU A 102 2.85 26.95 19.28
N VAL A 103 3.06 26.21 18.20
CA VAL A 103 2.05 26.05 17.16
C VAL A 103 1.71 24.56 17.07
N VAL A 104 0.60 24.20 17.70
CA VAL A 104 0.00 22.87 17.64
C VAL A 104 -0.69 22.72 16.29
N LEU A 105 -0.10 21.96 15.36
CA LEU A 105 -0.80 21.39 14.21
C LEU A 105 -1.26 19.98 14.57
N THR A 106 -2.55 19.87 14.91
CA THR A 106 -3.21 18.58 15.17
C THR A 106 -3.45 17.84 13.84
N GLN A 107 -2.62 16.84 13.56
CA GLN A 107 -2.90 15.84 12.52
C GLN A 107 -3.95 14.85 13.06
N ASN A 108 -5.14 14.87 12.47
CA ASN A 108 -6.21 13.92 12.78
C ASN A 108 -5.91 12.57 12.09
N LEU A 109 -5.27 11.66 12.83
CA LEU A 109 -5.17 10.25 12.46
C LEU A 109 -6.45 9.52 12.88
N VAL A 110 -7.11 8.84 11.94
CA VAL A 110 -8.27 7.99 12.21
C VAL A 110 -7.77 6.58 12.51
N ALA A 111 -8.03 6.09 13.73
CA ALA A 111 -7.69 4.73 14.15
C ALA A 111 -8.91 3.80 14.12
N VAL A 112 -8.73 2.59 13.59
CA VAL A 112 -9.73 1.51 13.54
C VAL A 112 -9.45 0.50 14.67
N PRO A 113 -10.43 0.11 15.51
CA PRO A 113 -10.19 -0.80 16.62
C PRO A 113 -9.99 -2.26 16.18
N THR A 114 -9.09 -2.97 16.86
CA THR A 114 -8.78 -4.40 16.65
C THR A 114 -9.52 -5.27 17.66
N THR A 115 -10.17 -6.33 17.18
CA THR A 115 -11.00 -7.29 17.94
C THR A 115 -10.15 -8.20 18.83
N THR A 116 -10.55 -8.40 20.09
CA THR A 116 -9.97 -9.42 20.98
C THR A 116 -11.05 -10.40 21.46
N VAL A 117 -10.70 -11.69 21.47
CA VAL A 117 -11.54 -12.87 21.68
C VAL A 117 -12.10 -12.97 23.11
N MET A 118 -13.39 -13.32 23.23
CA MET A 118 -14.06 -13.60 24.51
C MET A 118 -13.99 -15.08 24.92
N THR A 119 -13.90 -15.28 26.24
CA THR A 119 -14.14 -16.54 26.95
C THR A 119 -15.58 -16.58 27.43
N THR A 120 -16.28 -17.69 27.20
CA THR A 120 -17.71 -17.90 27.52
C THR A 120 -17.93 -18.45 28.93
N ALA A 121 -19.06 -18.05 29.56
CA ALA A 121 -19.76 -18.82 30.59
C ALA A 121 -21.28 -18.47 30.61
N PRO A 122 -22.16 -19.39 31.06
CA PRO A 122 -23.53 -19.54 30.56
C PRO A 122 -24.62 -18.91 31.45
N ILE A 123 -25.75 -18.54 30.83
CA ILE A 123 -26.94 -17.99 31.51
C ILE A 123 -28.01 -19.09 31.69
N SER A 124 -28.51 -19.21 32.93
CA SER A 124 -29.68 -20.00 33.31
C SER A 124 -30.99 -19.23 33.11
N LYS A 125 -32.02 -19.89 32.58
CA LYS A 125 -33.38 -19.37 32.36
C LYS A 125 -34.21 -19.28 33.64
N SER A 126 -35.00 -18.22 33.79
CA SER A 126 -36.29 -18.25 34.49
C SER A 126 -37.28 -17.27 33.85
N LYS A 127 -38.48 -17.76 33.51
CA LYS A 127 -39.59 -16.98 32.94
C LYS A 127 -40.19 -16.06 34.01
N SER A 128 -40.30 -14.77 33.70
CA SER A 128 -41.27 -13.85 34.29
C SER A 128 -41.99 -13.13 33.14
N ASP A 129 -43.24 -12.70 33.38
CA ASP A 129 -44.03 -11.78 32.53
C ASP A 129 -43.39 -10.36 32.50
N ALA A 130 -42.08 -10.29 32.31
CA ALA A 130 -41.35 -9.04 32.23
C ALA A 130 -41.31 -8.61 30.77
N GLN A 131 -42.01 -7.51 30.46
CA GLN A 131 -41.72 -6.71 29.27
C GLN A 131 -40.21 -6.41 29.25
N HIS A 132 -39.58 -6.53 28.09
CA HIS A 132 -38.17 -6.18 27.96
C HIS A 132 -37.92 -4.73 28.42
N ASP A 133 -36.89 -4.54 29.25
CA ASP A 133 -36.43 -3.19 29.59
C ASP A 133 -35.89 -2.44 28.36
N PHE A 134 -35.54 -1.16 28.50
CA PHE A 134 -35.13 -0.34 27.37
C PHE A 134 -33.94 -0.93 26.59
N ASP A 135 -32.95 -1.48 27.29
CA ASP A 135 -31.75 -2.05 26.68
C ASP A 135 -32.05 -3.43 26.09
N GLN A 136 -32.86 -4.24 26.78
CA GLN A 136 -33.36 -5.52 26.27
C GLN A 136 -34.21 -5.33 25.01
N ALA A 137 -35.05 -4.30 24.96
CA ALA A 137 -35.88 -4.00 23.80
C ALA A 137 -35.03 -3.60 22.58
N ILE A 138 -33.92 -2.87 22.80
CA ILE A 138 -32.94 -2.58 21.75
C ILE A 138 -32.30 -3.88 21.26
N MET A 139 -31.82 -4.73 22.17
CA MET A 139 -31.19 -6.01 21.80
C MET A 139 -32.13 -6.91 20.99
N HIS A 140 -33.38 -7.03 21.42
CA HIS A 140 -34.38 -7.86 20.76
C HIS A 140 -34.82 -7.29 19.41
N ALA A 141 -35.01 -5.97 19.29
CA ALA A 141 -35.37 -5.32 18.03
C ALA A 141 -34.24 -5.36 16.99
N CYS A 142 -32.98 -5.28 17.43
CA CYS A 142 -31.80 -5.41 16.59
C CYS A 142 -31.40 -6.87 16.31
N GLN A 143 -32.10 -7.86 16.88
CA GLN A 143 -31.71 -9.28 16.85
C GLN A 143 -30.26 -9.52 17.30
N SER A 144 -29.79 -8.72 18.26
CA SER A 144 -28.38 -8.63 18.62
C SER A 144 -28.10 -9.32 19.97
N MET A 145 -28.76 -10.44 20.25
CA MET A 145 -28.58 -11.16 21.53
C MET A 145 -27.19 -11.79 21.68
N ASP A 146 -26.53 -12.07 20.55
CA ASP A 146 -25.22 -12.73 20.50
C ASP A 146 -24.06 -11.76 20.15
N VAL A 147 -24.31 -10.44 20.13
CA VAL A 147 -23.27 -9.44 19.79
C VAL A 147 -22.54 -8.92 21.03
N THR A 148 -21.38 -8.30 20.83
CA THR A 148 -20.56 -7.77 21.92
C THR A 148 -21.22 -6.56 22.60
N VAL A 149 -20.83 -6.28 23.86
CA VAL A 149 -21.28 -5.09 24.60
C VAL A 149 -20.93 -3.79 23.86
N GLU A 150 -19.81 -3.79 23.12
CA GLU A 150 -19.39 -2.66 22.28
C GLU A 150 -20.35 -2.43 21.11
N GLU A 151 -20.80 -3.49 20.46
CA GLU A 151 -21.77 -3.42 19.36
C GLU A 151 -23.17 -3.06 19.86
N HIS A 152 -23.54 -3.52 21.05
CA HIS A 152 -24.74 -3.05 21.76
C HIS A 152 -24.66 -1.55 22.07
N ASN A 153 -23.53 -1.06 22.59
CA ASN A 153 -23.31 0.36 22.87
C ASN A 153 -23.33 1.19 21.58
N LYS A 154 -22.83 0.66 20.48
CA LYS A 154 -22.91 1.28 19.15
C LYS A 154 -24.35 1.38 18.67
N ASN A 155 -25.16 0.32 18.79
CA ASN A 155 -26.58 0.34 18.44
C ASN A 155 -27.34 1.39 19.26
N LYS A 156 -27.11 1.41 20.58
CA LYS A 156 -27.69 2.41 21.48
C LYS A 156 -27.29 3.85 21.09
N TRP A 157 -26.01 4.06 20.76
CA TRP A 157 -25.51 5.36 20.31
C TRP A 157 -26.16 5.79 18.98
N ILE A 158 -26.19 4.90 17.99
CA ILE A 158 -26.79 5.17 16.67
C ILE A 158 -28.26 5.55 16.84
N LEU A 159 -29.05 4.73 17.53
CA LEU A 159 -30.48 4.95 17.77
C LEU A 159 -30.72 6.30 18.48
N GLY A 160 -29.86 6.65 19.43
CA GLY A 160 -29.87 7.96 20.09
C GLY A 160 -29.60 9.13 19.14
N GLN A 161 -28.65 9.00 18.20
CA GLN A 161 -28.36 10.05 17.22
C GLN A 161 -29.50 10.29 16.25
N ILE A 162 -30.19 9.22 15.84
CA ILE A 162 -31.33 9.30 14.91
C ILE A 162 -32.69 9.45 15.62
N LYS A 163 -32.68 9.66 16.95
CA LYS A 163 -33.87 9.89 17.80
C LYS A 163 -34.94 8.79 17.66
N LEU A 164 -34.50 7.55 17.50
CA LEU A 164 -35.38 6.40 17.52
C LEU A 164 -35.46 5.83 18.93
N GLU A 165 -36.68 5.47 19.34
CA GLU A 165 -36.95 4.82 20.61
C GLU A 165 -37.54 3.44 20.40
N PRO A 166 -37.17 2.45 21.23
CA PRO A 166 -37.79 1.13 21.21
C PRO A 166 -39.24 1.21 21.68
N PHE A 167 -40.11 0.42 21.05
CA PHE A 167 -41.48 0.19 21.49
C PHE A 167 -41.84 -1.29 21.34
N SER A 168 -42.81 -1.74 22.15
CA SER A 168 -43.26 -3.13 22.18
C SER A 168 -44.60 -3.28 21.47
N LEU A 169 -44.67 -4.24 20.54
CA LEU A 169 -45.89 -4.71 19.91
C LEU A 169 -46.27 -6.06 20.54
N PHE A 170 -47.52 -6.22 20.93
CA PHE A 170 -48.01 -7.47 21.50
C PHE A 170 -48.97 -8.15 20.53
N SER A 171 -48.65 -9.37 20.12
CA SER A 171 -49.57 -10.24 19.39
C SER A 171 -50.02 -11.37 20.32
N ARG A 172 -51.18 -11.95 20.04
CA ARG A 172 -51.56 -13.25 20.61
C ARG A 172 -51.33 -14.33 19.58
N ASP A 173 -50.81 -15.48 19.99
CA ASP A 173 -50.64 -16.63 19.12
C ASP A 173 -51.90 -17.52 19.09
N HIS A 174 -51.82 -18.66 18.40
CA HIS A 174 -52.93 -19.61 18.29
C HIS A 174 -53.33 -20.27 19.62
N ASN A 175 -52.48 -20.17 20.65
CA ASN A 175 -52.72 -20.70 21.99
C ASN A 175 -53.16 -19.61 22.99
N ASP A 176 -53.46 -18.39 22.51
CA ASP A 176 -53.74 -17.19 23.31
C ASP A 176 -52.55 -16.72 24.15
N ASP A 177 -51.33 -17.19 23.84
CA ASP A 177 -50.11 -16.72 24.50
C ASP A 177 -49.71 -15.35 23.95
N LYS A 178 -49.36 -14.44 24.86
CA LYS A 178 -48.93 -13.08 24.53
C LYS A 178 -47.47 -13.09 24.08
N ILE A 179 -47.22 -12.74 22.83
CA ILE A 179 -45.89 -12.61 22.22
C ILE A 179 -45.53 -11.12 22.10
N GLU A 180 -44.35 -10.75 22.61
CA GLU A 180 -43.77 -9.42 22.45
C GLU A 180 -42.86 -9.36 21.21
N TYR A 181 -43.01 -8.31 20.41
CA TYR A 181 -42.12 -7.92 19.32
C TYR A 181 -41.57 -6.51 19.60
N ASN A 182 -40.26 -6.34 19.66
CA ASN A 182 -39.64 -5.03 19.84
C ASN A 182 -39.31 -4.41 18.48
N ALA A 183 -39.58 -3.12 18.33
CA ALA A 183 -39.31 -2.34 17.11
C ALA A 183 -38.90 -0.90 17.46
N PHE A 184 -38.45 -0.13 16.47
CA PHE A 184 -38.02 1.26 16.65
C PHE A 184 -38.90 2.24 15.88
N SER A 185 -39.23 3.37 16.49
CA SER A 185 -39.84 4.50 15.79
C SER A 185 -39.42 5.82 16.44
N HIS A 186 -39.66 6.93 15.75
CA HIS A 186 -39.45 8.25 16.36
C HIS A 186 -40.37 8.42 17.57
N HIS A 187 -39.90 9.09 18.62
CA HIS A 187 -40.65 9.28 19.87
C HIS A 187 -42.11 9.76 19.63
N GLU A 188 -42.31 10.70 18.72
CA GLU A 188 -43.64 11.21 18.35
C GLU A 188 -44.56 10.12 17.78
N ASN A 189 -44.02 9.22 16.96
CA ASN A 189 -44.78 8.13 16.38
C ASN A 189 -45.13 7.10 17.47
N VAL A 190 -44.19 6.76 18.36
CA VAL A 190 -44.44 5.84 19.48
C VAL A 190 -45.58 6.36 20.35
N LYS A 191 -45.54 7.66 20.70
CA LYS A 191 -46.61 8.31 21.44
C LYS A 191 -47.96 8.25 20.72
N ASN A 192 -47.97 8.51 19.42
CA ASN A 192 -49.19 8.48 18.60
C ASN A 192 -49.76 7.06 18.41
N MET A 193 -48.91 6.03 18.42
CA MET A 193 -49.29 4.63 18.28
C MET A 193 -49.75 3.99 19.61
N SER A 194 -49.38 4.57 20.75
CA SER A 194 -49.71 4.04 22.07
C SER A 194 -51.23 3.83 22.27
N ASN A 195 -51.60 2.69 22.85
CA ASN A 195 -53.00 2.28 23.12
C ASN A 195 -53.93 2.19 21.90
N ARG A 196 -53.38 2.08 20.68
CA ARG A 196 -54.16 1.87 19.45
C ARG A 196 -54.04 0.45 18.94
N THR A 197 -55.09 -0.03 18.27
CA THR A 197 -55.01 -1.25 17.45
C THR A 197 -54.28 -0.91 16.16
N LEU A 198 -53.23 -1.66 15.83
CA LEU A 198 -52.38 -1.43 14.68
C LEU A 198 -52.52 -2.58 13.69
N GLU A 199 -52.48 -2.27 12.39
CA GLU A 199 -52.41 -3.25 11.32
C GLU A 199 -50.95 -3.35 10.86
N CYS A 200 -50.36 -4.55 10.95
CA CYS A 200 -49.01 -4.78 10.43
C CYS A 200 -49.10 -5.19 8.96
N LYS A 201 -48.65 -4.31 8.06
CA LYS A 201 -48.46 -4.63 6.64
C LYS A 201 -46.97 -4.63 6.32
N PRO A 202 -46.40 -5.71 5.77
CA PRO A 202 -45.02 -5.70 5.35
C PRO A 202 -44.85 -4.67 4.22
N ILE A 203 -44.02 -3.67 4.44
CA ILE A 203 -43.54 -2.80 3.37
C ILE A 203 -42.41 -3.55 2.69
N ILE A 204 -42.76 -4.36 1.69
CA ILE A 204 -41.78 -5.01 0.84
C ILE A 204 -41.20 -3.91 -0.04
N PRO A 205 -39.87 -3.66 -0.02
CA PRO A 205 -39.25 -2.75 -0.97
C PRO A 205 -39.70 -3.18 -2.36
N LEU A 206 -40.20 -2.25 -3.18
CA LEU A 206 -40.35 -2.55 -4.61
C LEU A 206 -38.98 -3.05 -5.04
N LYS A 207 -38.89 -4.33 -5.42
CA LYS A 207 -37.68 -4.91 -5.99
C LYS A 207 -37.32 -3.96 -7.11
N GLY A 208 -36.31 -3.12 -6.89
CA GLY A 208 -35.95 -2.09 -7.83
C GLY A 208 -35.71 -2.80 -9.15
N SER A 209 -36.61 -2.58 -10.11
CA SER A 209 -36.18 -2.57 -11.49
C SER A 209 -35.01 -1.60 -11.47
N MET A 210 -33.78 -2.12 -11.62
CA MET A 210 -32.67 -1.28 -11.98
C MET A 210 -33.04 -0.70 -13.34
N ASP A 211 -33.79 0.40 -13.34
CA ASP A 211 -33.85 1.29 -14.48
C ASP A 211 -32.46 1.88 -14.60
N VAL A 212 -31.70 1.30 -15.52
CA VAL A 212 -30.32 1.67 -15.89
C VAL A 212 -30.20 3.14 -16.33
N ASN A 213 -31.30 3.88 -16.39
CA ASN A 213 -31.37 5.22 -16.99
C ASN A 213 -31.76 6.36 -16.04
N ASN A 214 -31.90 6.13 -14.73
CA ASN A 214 -32.09 7.23 -13.77
C ASN A 214 -31.34 6.98 -12.47
N ILE A 215 -30.02 7.13 -12.52
CA ILE A 215 -29.23 7.45 -11.33
C ILE A 215 -29.63 8.87 -10.92
N VAL A 216 -30.66 8.98 -10.08
CA VAL A 216 -30.79 10.16 -9.23
C VAL A 216 -29.61 10.10 -8.29
N SER A 217 -28.60 10.91 -8.59
CA SER A 217 -27.40 11.10 -7.80
C SER A 217 -27.80 11.41 -6.36
N CYS A 218 -27.74 10.41 -5.48
CA CYS A 218 -27.46 10.72 -4.09
C CYS A 218 -26.13 11.46 -4.12
N ASN A 219 -26.16 12.76 -3.78
CA ASN A 219 -24.99 13.56 -3.47
C ASN A 219 -24.23 12.87 -2.33
N TYR A 220 -23.39 11.91 -2.68
CA TYR A 220 -22.45 11.30 -1.77
C TYR A 220 -21.36 12.35 -1.56
N ALA A 221 -21.18 12.80 -0.33
CA ALA A 221 -19.86 13.23 0.09
C ALA A 221 -18.95 12.01 -0.10
N ALA A 222 -18.26 11.95 -1.24
CA ALA A 222 -17.27 10.94 -1.54
C ALA A 222 -16.04 11.25 -0.67
N ASP A 223 -16.13 10.88 0.60
CA ASP A 223 -15.01 10.89 1.52
C ASP A 223 -14.27 9.54 1.49
N LEU A 224 -13.03 9.53 1.97
CA LEU A 224 -12.21 8.32 1.97
C LEU A 224 -12.85 7.19 2.80
N ALA A 225 -13.52 7.51 3.90
CA ALA A 225 -14.11 6.51 4.79
C ALA A 225 -15.24 5.74 4.10
N SER A 226 -16.14 6.46 3.42
CA SER A 226 -17.23 5.88 2.63
C SER A 226 -16.71 5.08 1.44
N LEU A 227 -15.62 5.53 0.79
CA LEU A 227 -14.93 4.76 -0.24
C LEU A 227 -14.42 3.43 0.32
N ILE A 228 -13.65 3.45 1.42
CA ILE A 228 -13.08 2.25 2.03
C ILE A 228 -14.18 1.25 2.38
N HIS A 229 -15.28 1.72 2.97
CA HIS A 229 -16.41 0.86 3.36
C HIS A 229 -17.14 0.24 2.16
N LYS A 230 -17.25 0.94 1.03
CA LYS A 230 -17.97 0.44 -0.15
C LYS A 230 -17.09 -0.36 -1.09
N SER A 231 -15.77 -0.27 -0.95
CA SER A 231 -14.84 -0.89 -1.87
C SER A 231 -14.93 -2.42 -1.86
N PRO A 232 -14.87 -3.09 -3.03
CA PRO A 232 -14.71 -4.55 -3.08
C PRO A 232 -13.39 -5.03 -2.44
N HIS A 233 -12.48 -4.09 -2.14
CA HIS A 233 -11.19 -4.35 -1.51
C HIS A 233 -11.10 -3.74 -0.10
N GLN A 234 -12.23 -3.59 0.60
CA GLN A 234 -12.32 -2.97 1.92
C GLN A 234 -11.30 -3.53 2.92
N GLN A 235 -11.11 -4.86 3.01
CA GLN A 235 -10.21 -5.47 3.99
C GLN A 235 -8.75 -5.00 3.79
N LEU A 236 -8.31 -4.96 2.53
CA LEU A 236 -7.01 -4.45 2.15
C LEU A 236 -6.86 -2.97 2.52
N LEU A 237 -7.84 -2.13 2.14
CA LEU A 237 -7.79 -0.69 2.39
C LEU A 237 -7.84 -0.35 3.89
N ALA A 238 -8.68 -1.06 4.66
CA ALA A 238 -8.82 -0.87 6.10
C ALA A 238 -7.56 -1.28 6.89
N SER A 239 -6.69 -2.11 6.31
CA SER A 239 -5.40 -2.48 6.92
C SER A 239 -4.32 -1.40 6.78
N ARG A 240 -4.59 -0.31 6.05
CA ARG A 240 -3.62 0.74 5.75
C ARG A 240 -4.09 2.10 6.25
N GLN A 241 -3.14 3.01 6.38
CA GLN A 241 -3.40 4.39 6.78
C GLN A 241 -3.11 5.32 5.62
N TYR A 242 -4.02 6.26 5.41
CA TYR A 242 -3.93 7.25 4.36
C TYR A 242 -4.20 8.64 4.92
N PHE A 243 -3.56 9.65 4.32
CA PHE A 243 -3.86 11.06 4.57
C PHE A 243 -4.08 11.78 3.23
N GLU A 244 -4.93 12.80 3.21
CA GLU A 244 -5.14 13.61 2.02
C GLU A 244 -3.87 14.40 1.69
N LEU A 245 -3.50 14.49 0.41
CA LEU A 245 -2.32 15.20 -0.06
C LEU A 245 -2.32 16.64 0.47
N ASP A 246 -1.27 16.98 1.21
CA ASP A 246 -1.13 18.23 1.94
C ASP A 246 -0.03 19.12 1.34
N GLU A 247 0.21 20.28 1.95
CA GLU A 247 1.25 21.22 1.52
C GLU A 247 2.65 20.60 1.58
N THR A 248 2.95 19.83 2.62
CA THR A 248 4.25 19.16 2.80
C THR A 248 4.54 18.19 1.65
N THR A 249 3.55 17.36 1.30
CA THR A 249 3.65 16.40 0.20
C THR A 249 3.76 17.13 -1.14
N THR A 250 2.95 18.17 -1.33
CA THR A 250 2.94 19.01 -2.53
C THR A 250 4.31 19.65 -2.76
N LEU A 251 4.94 20.18 -1.71
CA LEU A 251 6.26 20.79 -1.78
C LEU A 251 7.31 19.77 -2.23
N LEU A 252 7.32 18.57 -1.63
CA LEU A 252 8.26 17.51 -1.98
C LEU A 252 8.10 17.08 -3.45
N LEU A 253 6.86 16.90 -3.92
CA LEU A 253 6.57 16.54 -5.31
C LEU A 253 6.96 17.61 -6.34
N ASN A 254 7.20 18.85 -5.90
CA ASN A 254 7.58 19.98 -6.73
C ASN A 254 9.05 20.42 -6.56
N LYS A 255 9.84 19.75 -5.72
CA LYS A 255 11.27 20.04 -5.52
C LYS A 255 12.06 19.90 -6.83
N ASP A 256 13.09 20.74 -6.97
CA ASP A 256 13.93 20.79 -8.18
C ASP A 256 14.95 19.65 -8.21
N TRP A 257 14.77 18.75 -9.18
CA TRP A 257 15.63 17.60 -9.40
C TRP A 257 17.02 17.95 -9.94
N MET A 258 17.21 19.15 -10.49
CA MET A 258 18.53 19.60 -10.92
C MET A 258 19.44 19.89 -9.71
N HIS A 259 18.86 20.47 -8.65
CA HIS A 259 19.57 20.76 -7.40
C HIS A 259 19.61 19.54 -6.48
N GLU A 260 18.51 18.81 -6.37
CA GLU A 260 18.36 17.63 -5.49
C GLU A 260 18.00 16.37 -6.30
N PRO A 261 18.95 15.74 -7.00
CA PRO A 261 18.66 14.68 -7.96
C PRO A 261 18.15 13.37 -7.35
N HIS A 262 18.28 13.17 -6.03
CA HIS A 262 17.74 12.00 -5.32
C HIS A 262 16.22 12.09 -5.10
N ILE A 263 15.65 13.30 -5.16
CA ILE A 263 14.21 13.55 -4.93
C ILE A 263 13.32 12.79 -5.92
N LYS A 264 13.79 12.52 -7.14
CA LYS A 264 13.05 11.72 -8.12
C LYS A 264 12.63 10.34 -7.61
N TYR A 265 13.44 9.72 -6.74
CA TYR A 265 13.13 8.45 -6.12
C TYR A 265 12.05 8.61 -5.04
N ALA A 266 12.08 9.73 -4.30
CA ALA A 266 11.06 10.08 -3.34
C ALA A 266 9.71 10.38 -4.03
N CYS A 267 9.71 11.14 -5.13
CA CYS A 267 8.49 11.43 -5.90
C CYS A 267 7.81 10.15 -6.39
N ALA A 268 8.57 9.21 -6.95
CA ALA A 268 8.05 7.92 -7.38
C ALA A 268 7.47 7.13 -6.19
N GLN A 269 8.18 7.12 -5.05
CA GLN A 269 7.72 6.42 -3.85
C GLN A 269 6.42 7.01 -3.30
N ILE A 270 6.27 8.33 -3.15
CA ILE A 270 5.09 8.97 -2.53
C ILE A 270 3.78 8.47 -3.11
N LEU A 271 3.70 8.39 -4.44
CA LEU A 271 2.46 8.07 -5.15
C LEU A 271 2.23 6.56 -5.28
N ALA A 272 3.20 5.72 -4.92
CA ALA A 272 3.01 4.28 -4.91
C ALA A 272 2.03 3.89 -3.79
N GLY A 273 0.91 3.28 -4.16
CA GLY A 273 -0.18 2.96 -3.24
C GLY A 273 -1.13 4.12 -2.93
N ALA A 274 -0.98 5.28 -3.59
CA ALA A 274 -1.91 6.39 -3.42
C ALA A 274 -3.31 6.05 -3.96
N ILE A 275 -4.34 6.68 -3.41
CA ILE A 275 -5.72 6.58 -3.89
C ILE A 275 -6.08 7.88 -4.60
N LEU A 276 -6.61 7.79 -5.81
CA LEU A 276 -7.23 8.91 -6.50
C LEU A 276 -8.74 8.72 -6.40
N LEU A 277 -9.44 9.74 -5.90
CA LEU A 277 -10.89 9.75 -5.76
C LEU A 277 -11.44 10.96 -6.49
N ASN A 278 -12.22 10.73 -7.54
CA ASN A 278 -12.97 11.79 -8.20
C ASN A 278 -14.26 12.06 -7.39
N THR A 279 -14.33 13.22 -6.75
CA THR A 279 -15.45 13.61 -5.88
C THR A 279 -16.70 14.02 -6.64
N ASN A 280 -16.61 14.27 -7.94
CA ASN A 280 -17.75 14.64 -8.78
C ASN A 280 -18.55 13.41 -9.23
N ASN A 281 -17.90 12.28 -9.51
CA ASN A 281 -18.57 11.06 -10.00
C ASN A 281 -18.39 9.83 -9.10
N GLY A 282 -17.55 9.92 -8.05
CA GLY A 282 -17.28 8.82 -7.12
C GLY A 282 -16.32 7.75 -7.64
N GLU A 283 -15.78 7.90 -8.86
CA GLU A 283 -14.79 6.95 -9.38
C GLU A 283 -13.52 6.99 -8.54
N SER A 284 -12.89 5.83 -8.34
CA SER A 284 -11.68 5.77 -7.54
C SER A 284 -10.72 4.67 -7.96
N VAL A 285 -9.43 4.97 -7.87
CA VAL A 285 -8.37 4.04 -8.26
C VAL A 285 -7.27 4.02 -7.21
N LEU A 286 -6.71 2.83 -6.97
CA LEU A 286 -5.45 2.65 -6.27
C LEU A 286 -4.31 2.65 -7.28
N VAL A 287 -3.30 3.49 -7.06
CA VAL A 287 -2.06 3.53 -7.85
C VAL A 287 -1.18 2.36 -7.44
N ASN A 288 -1.19 1.32 -8.27
CA ASN A 288 -0.45 0.11 -7.97
C ASN A 288 1.01 0.18 -8.44
N THR A 289 1.28 0.83 -9.57
CA THR A 289 2.64 1.08 -10.07
C THR A 289 2.69 2.44 -10.77
N ILE A 290 3.79 3.16 -10.56
CA ILE A 290 4.02 4.50 -11.11
C ILE A 290 5.45 4.66 -11.61
N GLU A 291 5.63 5.46 -12.66
CA GLU A 291 6.91 5.83 -13.27
C GLU A 291 7.03 7.35 -13.31
N THR A 292 8.10 7.91 -12.74
CA THR A 292 8.30 9.37 -12.69
C THR A 292 9.34 9.86 -13.70
N TYR A 293 9.05 10.99 -14.34
CA TYR A 293 9.86 11.61 -15.39
C TYR A 293 10.15 13.07 -15.06
N GLY A 294 11.37 13.52 -15.29
CA GLY A 294 11.73 14.93 -15.07
C GLY A 294 11.10 15.84 -16.12
N ARG A 295 10.79 17.10 -15.78
CA ARG A 295 10.15 18.07 -16.70
C ARG A 295 11.10 18.71 -17.71
N THR A 296 12.41 18.76 -17.44
CA THR A 296 13.38 19.48 -18.28
C THR A 296 14.36 18.52 -18.96
N LYS A 297 14.88 18.93 -20.13
CA LYS A 297 15.78 18.06 -20.94
C LYS A 297 17.09 17.78 -20.23
N LEU A 298 17.57 18.74 -19.44
CA LEU A 298 18.82 18.66 -18.71
C LEU A 298 18.73 17.66 -17.55
N VAL A 299 17.55 17.50 -16.97
CA VAL A 299 17.29 16.53 -15.91
C VAL A 299 16.93 15.16 -16.48
N ASP A 300 16.11 15.11 -17.52
CA ASP A 300 15.66 13.86 -18.12
C ASP A 300 15.43 13.98 -19.63
N ILE A 301 16.09 13.10 -20.40
CA ILE A 301 15.89 13.03 -21.85
C ILE A 301 14.46 12.60 -22.20
N HIS A 302 13.80 11.85 -21.30
CA HIS A 302 12.45 11.32 -21.45
C HIS A 302 11.35 12.26 -20.94
N ARG A 303 11.68 13.54 -20.71
CA ARG A 303 10.68 14.52 -20.27
C ARG A 303 9.46 14.50 -21.18
N GLN A 304 8.30 14.67 -20.57
CA GLN A 304 7.09 14.89 -21.33
C GLN A 304 7.15 16.28 -21.97
N LEU A 305 6.88 16.36 -23.27
CA LEU A 305 6.67 17.65 -23.93
C LEU A 305 5.21 18.05 -23.74
N PRO A 306 4.91 19.32 -23.40
CA PRO A 306 3.54 19.80 -23.35
C PRO A 306 2.88 19.60 -24.72
N SER A 307 1.84 18.77 -24.83
CA SER A 307 0.95 18.81 -25.99
C SER A 307 -0.02 19.98 -25.85
N SER A 308 -0.63 20.43 -26.95
CA SER A 308 -1.68 21.44 -26.91
C SER A 308 -2.83 21.09 -25.95
N SER A 309 -3.18 19.80 -25.84
CA SER A 309 -4.15 19.29 -24.87
C SER A 309 -3.67 19.36 -23.41
N ASN A 310 -2.38 19.13 -23.14
CA ASN A 310 -1.81 19.24 -21.79
C ASN A 310 -1.78 20.68 -21.29
N LEU A 311 -1.57 21.67 -22.18
CA LEU A 311 -1.61 23.09 -21.79
C LEU A 311 -2.97 23.47 -21.21
N SER A 312 -4.07 23.03 -21.83
CA SER A 312 -5.42 23.33 -21.33
C SER A 312 -5.67 22.75 -19.93
N ALA A 313 -5.20 21.53 -19.64
CA ALA A 313 -5.30 20.94 -18.31
C ALA A 313 -4.49 21.73 -17.27
N LEU A 314 -3.30 22.20 -17.62
CA LEU A 314 -2.40 22.95 -16.73
C LEU A 314 -2.82 24.42 -16.51
N THR A 315 -3.71 24.98 -17.33
CA THR A 315 -4.26 26.34 -17.12
C THR A 315 -5.36 26.41 -16.07
N THR A 316 -5.84 25.26 -15.59
CA THR A 316 -6.86 25.21 -14.55
C THR A 316 -6.26 25.37 -13.16
N MET A 317 -7.00 26.01 -12.24
CA MET A 317 -6.60 26.08 -10.83
C MET A 317 -6.85 24.72 -10.17
N PRO A 318 -5.80 23.94 -9.86
CA PRO A 318 -5.98 22.62 -9.29
C PRO A 318 -6.44 22.68 -7.83
N THR A 319 -7.05 21.61 -7.35
CA THR A 319 -7.38 21.39 -5.93
C THR A 319 -6.14 21.49 -5.05
N TYR A 320 -5.00 20.97 -5.53
CA TYR A 320 -3.73 21.00 -4.84
C TYR A 320 -2.75 21.89 -5.63
N PRO A 321 -2.11 22.90 -5.00
CA PRO A 321 -1.20 23.80 -5.69
C PRO A 321 -0.16 23.04 -6.50
N ASN A 322 0.00 23.38 -7.78
CA ASN A 322 1.03 22.78 -8.62
C ASN A 322 0.94 21.26 -8.86
N ILE A 323 -0.24 20.64 -8.67
CA ILE A 323 -0.46 19.21 -8.93
C ILE A 323 -1.68 19.05 -9.85
N TRP A 324 -1.48 18.39 -11.00
CA TRP A 324 -2.53 18.22 -12.01
C TRP A 324 -2.70 16.74 -12.40
N PRO A 325 -3.59 16.00 -11.71
CA PRO A 325 -4.06 14.70 -12.18
C PRO A 325 -4.91 14.89 -13.44
N HIS A 326 -4.55 14.20 -14.52
CA HIS A 326 -5.27 14.26 -15.78
C HIS A 326 -5.06 12.99 -16.62
N MET A 327 -5.96 12.78 -17.58
CA MET A 327 -5.77 11.79 -18.64
C MET A 327 -5.07 12.46 -19.82
N GLN A 328 -4.03 11.80 -20.34
CA GLN A 328 -3.37 12.19 -21.58
C GLN A 328 -3.68 11.19 -22.69
N ASP A 329 -4.28 11.67 -23.77
CA ASP A 329 -4.46 10.85 -24.97
C ASP A 329 -3.14 10.70 -25.72
N THR A 330 -2.77 9.45 -25.99
CA THR A 330 -1.61 9.10 -26.80
C THR A 330 -2.03 8.17 -27.93
N ARG A 331 -1.13 7.94 -28.89
CA ARG A 331 -1.39 6.99 -29.99
C ARG A 331 -1.69 5.58 -29.51
N ASP A 332 -1.16 5.21 -28.34
CA ASP A 332 -1.30 3.88 -27.77
C ASP A 332 -2.50 3.76 -26.82
N GLY A 333 -3.27 4.84 -26.62
CA GLY A 333 -4.39 4.93 -25.67
C GLY A 333 -4.24 6.09 -24.69
N SER A 334 -5.21 6.23 -23.79
CA SER A 334 -5.20 7.26 -22.75
C SER A 334 -4.37 6.82 -21.54
N LYS A 335 -3.49 7.70 -21.07
CA LYS A 335 -2.57 7.47 -19.96
C LYS A 335 -2.96 8.35 -18.77
N LEU A 336 -2.98 7.77 -17.58
CA LEU A 336 -3.26 8.52 -16.36
C LEU A 336 -1.95 9.11 -15.80
N ILE A 337 -1.90 10.43 -15.64
CA ILE A 337 -0.69 11.17 -15.27
C ILE A 337 -1.01 12.15 -14.14
N ILE A 338 -0.11 12.24 -13.16
CA ILE A 338 -0.07 13.31 -12.16
C ILE A 338 1.11 14.21 -12.49
N SER A 339 0.83 15.36 -13.10
CA SER A 339 1.86 16.36 -13.42
C SER A 339 2.13 17.28 -12.25
N THR A 340 3.39 17.65 -12.08
CA THR A 340 3.88 18.67 -11.14
C THR A 340 4.74 19.68 -11.90
N GLN A 341 5.31 20.66 -11.20
CA GLN A 341 6.25 21.62 -11.80
C GLN A 341 7.59 20.96 -12.16
N SER A 342 8.04 19.99 -11.35
CA SER A 342 9.35 19.35 -11.52
C SER A 342 9.31 18.01 -12.25
N CYS A 343 8.16 17.33 -12.22
CA CYS A 343 8.04 15.99 -12.79
C CYS A 343 6.64 15.64 -13.32
N ASP A 344 6.58 14.64 -14.18
CA ASP A 344 5.34 13.99 -14.59
C ASP A 344 5.36 12.55 -14.08
N ASN A 345 4.29 12.13 -13.41
CA ASN A 345 4.17 10.82 -12.80
C ASN A 345 3.15 9.99 -13.59
N LEU A 346 3.64 9.06 -14.40
CA LEU A 346 2.82 8.16 -15.21
C LEU A 346 2.40 6.95 -14.39
N ILE A 347 1.09 6.75 -14.24
CA ILE A 347 0.55 5.57 -13.59
C ILE A 347 0.53 4.42 -14.60
N THR A 348 1.15 3.30 -14.26
CA THR A 348 1.31 2.13 -15.15
C THR A 348 0.63 0.88 -14.63
N SER A 349 0.03 0.92 -13.43
CA SER A 349 -0.84 -0.14 -12.93
C SER A 349 -1.87 0.44 -11.97
N ILE A 350 -3.14 0.02 -12.07
CA ILE A 350 -4.21 0.44 -11.17
C ILE A 350 -5.12 -0.71 -10.75
N VAL A 351 -5.82 -0.50 -9.64
CA VAL A 351 -6.97 -1.29 -9.20
C VAL A 351 -8.15 -0.34 -9.00
N ARG A 352 -9.33 -0.65 -9.57
CA ARG A 352 -10.55 0.13 -9.30
C ARG A 352 -11.01 -0.13 -7.86
N LEU A 353 -11.34 0.92 -7.14
CA LEU A 353 -11.79 0.83 -5.75
C LEU A 353 -13.29 1.05 -5.61
N ASP A 354 -13.93 1.64 -6.60
CA ASP A 354 -15.38 1.87 -6.68
C ASP A 354 -16.14 0.69 -7.29
N GLN A 355 -15.46 -0.18 -8.03
CA GLN A 355 -16.06 -1.32 -8.73
C GLN A 355 -15.12 -2.52 -8.76
N ASN A 356 -15.70 -3.72 -8.77
CA ASN A 356 -14.95 -4.99 -8.83
C ASN A 356 -14.55 -5.32 -10.27
N GLU A 357 -13.64 -4.53 -10.82
CA GLU A 357 -13.07 -4.75 -12.14
C GLU A 357 -11.69 -5.39 -12.07
N GLU A 358 -11.32 -6.11 -13.14
CA GLU A 358 -9.96 -6.65 -13.26
C GLU A 358 -8.94 -5.50 -13.24
N PRO A 359 -7.87 -5.60 -12.41
CA PRO A 359 -6.76 -4.66 -12.41
C PRO A 359 -6.21 -4.41 -13.81
N LYS A 360 -5.63 -3.24 -14.02
CA LYS A 360 -4.97 -2.89 -15.29
C LYS A 360 -3.48 -2.76 -15.06
N ALA A 361 -2.69 -3.37 -15.93
CA ALA A 361 -1.23 -3.28 -15.94
C ALA A 361 -0.75 -2.89 -17.35
N GLY A 362 0.15 -1.91 -17.40
CA GLY A 362 0.60 -1.25 -18.62
C GLY A 362 0.00 0.14 -18.81
N PRO A 363 0.66 1.04 -19.55
CA PRO A 363 0.43 2.48 -19.50
C PRO A 363 -0.86 3.00 -20.16
N SER A 364 -1.54 2.21 -21.01
CA SER A 364 -2.54 2.73 -21.97
C SER A 364 -3.97 2.21 -21.80
N SER A 365 -4.28 1.54 -20.68
CA SER A 365 -5.53 0.76 -20.54
C SER A 365 -6.47 1.25 -19.44
N PHE A 366 -6.38 2.53 -19.08
CA PHE A 366 -7.15 3.09 -17.95
C PHE A 366 -8.31 3.95 -18.44
N TYR A 367 -9.48 3.70 -17.90
CA TYR A 367 -10.55 4.70 -17.85
C TYR A 367 -10.73 5.12 -16.40
N PHE A 368 -10.40 6.39 -16.14
CA PHE A 368 -10.65 7.10 -14.89
C PHE A 368 -10.80 8.57 -15.27
N ALA A 369 -11.92 9.21 -14.91
CA ALA A 369 -12.18 10.59 -15.28
C ALA A 369 -11.34 11.56 -14.42
N ALA A 370 -10.01 11.49 -14.50
CA ALA A 370 -9.12 12.37 -13.75
C ALA A 370 -9.39 13.84 -14.08
N SER A 371 -9.49 14.65 -13.03
CA SER A 371 -9.68 16.10 -13.10
C SER A 371 -8.92 16.80 -11.99
N SER A 372 -8.19 17.85 -12.34
CA SER A 372 -7.44 18.70 -11.40
C SER A 372 -8.31 19.34 -10.31
N HIS A 373 -9.62 19.51 -10.53
CA HIS A 373 -10.53 20.16 -9.57
C HIS A 373 -11.31 19.19 -8.69
N TYR A 374 -11.51 17.96 -9.18
CA TYR A 374 -12.39 16.98 -8.54
C TYR A 374 -11.63 15.75 -8.04
N THR A 375 -10.37 15.56 -8.43
CA THR A 375 -9.59 14.41 -7.99
C THR A 375 -8.87 14.73 -6.71
N LYS A 376 -9.35 14.17 -5.61
CA LYS A 376 -8.61 14.09 -4.35
C LYS A 376 -7.56 13.00 -4.42
N ILE A 377 -6.41 13.24 -3.82
CA ILE A 377 -5.29 12.29 -3.77
C ILE A 377 -5.04 11.96 -2.29
N PHE A 378 -5.09 10.68 -1.94
CA PHE A 378 -4.75 10.20 -0.60
C PHE A 378 -3.48 9.38 -0.65
N ILE A 379 -2.51 9.74 0.18
CA ILE A 379 -1.17 9.16 0.22
C ILE A 379 -1.13 8.06 1.28
N ASP A 380 -0.59 6.89 0.91
CA ASP A 380 -0.33 5.81 1.86
C ASP A 380 0.79 6.22 2.83
N GLN A 381 0.51 6.13 4.13
CA GLN A 381 1.41 6.57 5.19
C GLN A 381 2.76 5.83 5.15
N THR A 382 2.77 4.53 4.82
CA THR A 382 4.01 3.75 4.74
C THR A 382 4.87 4.24 3.57
N SER A 383 4.22 4.54 2.45
CA SER A 383 4.85 5.10 1.26
C SER A 383 5.46 6.47 1.52
N TRP A 384 4.74 7.34 2.22
CA TRP A 384 5.23 8.64 2.66
C TRP A 384 6.47 8.53 3.56
N THR A 385 6.43 7.66 4.58
CA THR A 385 7.58 7.44 5.47
C THR A 385 8.82 6.97 4.71
N LYS A 386 8.67 6.04 3.75
CA LYS A 386 9.76 5.59 2.87
C LYS A 386 10.31 6.76 2.04
N ALA A 387 9.44 7.58 1.46
CA ALA A 387 9.84 8.73 0.65
C ALA A 387 10.61 9.78 1.47
N LYS A 388 10.21 10.05 2.72
CA LYS A 388 10.95 10.94 3.63
C LYS A 388 12.35 10.41 3.95
N GLY A 389 12.50 9.09 4.12
CA GLY A 389 13.81 8.46 4.29
C GLY A 389 14.72 8.66 3.06
N ILE A 390 14.15 8.54 1.86
CA ILE A 390 14.87 8.82 0.61
C ILE A 390 15.26 10.29 0.51
N GLU A 391 14.32 11.21 0.77
CA GLU A 391 14.53 12.66 0.73
C GLU A 391 15.69 13.10 1.64
N ALA A 392 15.75 12.55 2.86
CA ALA A 392 16.78 12.89 3.84
C ALA A 392 18.19 12.40 3.44
N ASN A 393 18.31 11.49 2.47
CA ASN A 393 19.58 10.91 2.06
C ASN A 393 19.93 11.28 0.60
N SER A 394 20.75 12.32 0.44
CA SER A 394 21.23 12.80 -0.88
C SER A 394 22.12 11.80 -1.64
N SER A 395 22.66 10.80 -0.96
CA SER A 395 23.44 9.71 -1.59
C SER A 395 22.54 8.65 -2.25
N THR A 396 21.23 8.70 -2.05
CA THR A 396 20.29 7.72 -2.58
C THR A 396 20.37 7.64 -4.11
N ARG A 397 20.41 6.41 -4.64
CA ARG A 397 20.45 6.11 -6.08
C ARG A 397 19.32 5.17 -6.55
N SER A 398 18.48 4.71 -5.63
CA SER A 398 17.35 3.81 -5.89
C SER A 398 16.28 3.99 -4.82
N ILE A 399 15.07 3.50 -5.07
CA ILE A 399 13.95 3.54 -4.12
C ILE A 399 14.17 2.50 -3.01
N VAL A 400 14.59 1.31 -3.41
CA VAL A 400 15.00 0.22 -2.49
C VAL A 400 16.30 -0.41 -2.98
N PRO A 401 17.10 -1.06 -2.12
CA PRO A 401 18.41 -1.59 -2.51
C PRO A 401 18.34 -2.94 -3.26
N PHE A 402 17.14 -3.52 -3.43
CA PHE A 402 16.91 -4.79 -4.11
C PHE A 402 16.02 -4.60 -5.34
N ASN A 403 15.95 -5.63 -6.20
CA ASN A 403 15.10 -5.62 -7.41
C ASN A 403 15.31 -4.37 -8.29
N LEU A 404 16.57 -3.94 -8.49
CA LEU A 404 16.89 -2.67 -9.14
C LEU A 404 16.31 -2.56 -10.56
N ALA A 405 16.38 -3.64 -11.36
CA ALA A 405 15.79 -3.65 -12.70
C ALA A 405 14.27 -3.41 -12.71
N ASN A 406 13.56 -3.84 -11.65
CA ASN A 406 12.12 -3.60 -11.49
C ASN A 406 11.77 -2.14 -11.15
N GLN A 407 12.75 -1.36 -10.70
CA GLN A 407 12.61 0.08 -10.46
C GLN A 407 12.93 0.90 -11.73
N ALA A 408 13.30 0.25 -12.83
CA ALA A 408 13.51 0.91 -14.11
C ALA A 408 12.19 1.18 -14.82
N ARG A 409 12.12 2.32 -15.50
CA ARG A 409 10.93 2.73 -16.26
C ARG A 409 10.76 1.90 -17.54
N GLN A 410 9.53 1.79 -18.03
CA GLN A 410 9.26 1.17 -19.32
C GLN A 410 9.58 2.16 -20.46
N LEU A 411 10.76 1.99 -21.06
CA LEU A 411 11.28 2.90 -22.09
C LEU A 411 11.55 2.17 -23.39
N GLY A 412 11.31 2.85 -24.51
CA GLY A 412 11.50 2.30 -25.86
C GLY A 412 12.68 2.88 -26.63
N SER A 413 13.43 3.85 -26.07
CA SER A 413 14.51 4.52 -26.79
C SER A 413 15.48 5.27 -25.85
N GLN A 414 16.47 5.95 -26.44
CA GLN A 414 17.52 6.74 -25.74
C GLN A 414 18.37 5.90 -24.80
N PHE A 415 18.60 4.63 -25.13
CA PHE A 415 19.41 3.71 -24.33
C PHE A 415 20.89 4.15 -24.22
N ASP A 416 21.32 5.10 -25.04
CA ASP A 416 22.62 5.75 -24.94
C ASP A 416 22.68 6.85 -23.86
N HIS A 417 21.56 7.23 -23.24
CA HIS A 417 21.50 8.31 -22.25
C HIS A 417 21.38 7.79 -20.80
N PRO A 418 22.14 8.33 -19.83
CA PRO A 418 22.10 7.86 -18.44
C PRO A 418 20.71 7.95 -17.78
N SER A 419 19.91 8.98 -18.09
CA SER A 419 18.59 9.15 -17.47
C SER A 419 17.59 8.05 -17.84
N THR A 420 17.84 7.28 -18.91
CA THR A 420 17.06 6.07 -19.25
C THR A 420 17.08 5.04 -18.13
N TYR A 421 18.16 5.01 -17.36
CA TYR A 421 18.41 4.02 -16.32
C TYR A 421 18.09 4.53 -14.91
N TYR A 422 17.41 5.68 -14.80
CA TYR A 422 16.91 6.14 -13.52
C TYR A 422 15.89 5.16 -12.93
N LEU A 423 16.13 4.78 -11.69
CA LEU A 423 15.33 3.84 -10.91
C LEU A 423 14.08 4.50 -10.30
N CYS A 424 13.32 5.21 -11.14
CA CYS A 424 12.17 6.05 -10.74
C CYS A 424 10.82 5.36 -10.98
N ARG A 425 10.77 4.04 -10.81
CA ARG A 425 9.54 3.27 -10.85
C ARG A 425 9.28 2.63 -9.49
N ALA A 426 8.11 2.90 -8.93
CA ALA A 426 7.68 2.38 -7.65
C ALA A 426 6.37 1.60 -7.78
N SER A 427 6.19 0.60 -6.93
CA SER A 427 4.94 -0.13 -6.82
C SER A 427 4.42 -0.10 -5.39
N SER A 428 3.10 -0.17 -5.24
CA SER A 428 2.45 -0.31 -3.95
C SER A 428 2.86 -1.62 -3.28
N ASP A 429 2.61 -1.74 -1.98
CA ASP A 429 2.86 -2.97 -1.24
C ASP A 429 2.09 -4.19 -1.81
N ILE A 430 0.99 -3.97 -2.55
CA ILE A 430 0.23 -5.06 -3.20
C ILE A 430 0.99 -5.62 -4.41
N ALA A 431 1.76 -4.78 -5.10
CA ALA A 431 2.56 -5.16 -6.27
C ALA A 431 4.07 -5.11 -6.01
N LEU A 432 4.50 -5.34 -4.77
CA LEU A 432 5.92 -5.30 -4.44
C LEU A 432 6.72 -6.43 -5.12
N PHE A 433 6.09 -7.59 -5.34
CA PHE A 433 6.71 -8.72 -6.02
C PHE A 433 6.75 -8.53 -7.53
N ASN A 434 7.85 -8.96 -8.17
CA ASN A 434 8.11 -8.77 -9.60
C ASN A 434 6.97 -9.24 -10.52
N HIS A 435 6.39 -10.42 -10.25
CA HIS A 435 5.29 -10.99 -11.04
C HIS A 435 3.94 -10.25 -10.92
N LEU A 436 3.86 -9.22 -10.05
CA LEU A 436 2.71 -8.33 -9.85
C LEU A 436 2.94 -6.94 -10.45
N GLN A 437 4.10 -6.71 -11.07
CA GLN A 437 4.47 -5.43 -11.66
C GLN A 437 4.40 -5.48 -13.18
N PRO A 438 3.96 -4.39 -13.86
CA PRO A 438 4.00 -4.32 -15.32
C PRO A 438 5.39 -4.65 -15.89
N CYS A 439 5.50 -5.59 -16.82
CA CYS A 439 6.79 -5.91 -17.42
C CYS A 439 7.39 -4.70 -18.15
N THR A 440 8.71 -4.57 -18.09
CA THR A 440 9.49 -3.65 -18.92
C THR A 440 10.37 -4.42 -19.88
N VAL A 441 11.02 -3.73 -20.81
CA VAL A 441 12.10 -4.33 -21.63
C VAL A 441 13.22 -4.92 -20.76
N PHE A 442 13.43 -4.40 -19.55
CA PHE A 442 14.46 -4.86 -18.62
C PHE A 442 14.05 -6.08 -17.78
N THR A 443 12.75 -6.34 -17.63
CA THR A 443 12.23 -7.33 -16.66
C THR A 443 11.37 -8.41 -17.30
N TYR A 444 11.03 -8.27 -18.58
CA TYR A 444 10.24 -9.27 -19.31
C TYR A 444 10.91 -10.66 -19.32
N CYS A 445 12.25 -10.73 -19.35
CA CYS A 445 12.98 -11.99 -19.28
C CYS A 445 12.83 -12.75 -17.96
N GLU A 446 12.41 -12.09 -16.86
CA GLU A 446 12.17 -12.76 -15.57
C GLU A 446 10.79 -13.44 -15.50
N HIS A 447 9.91 -13.13 -16.45
CA HIS A 447 8.54 -13.63 -16.46
C HIS A 447 8.47 -14.92 -17.29
N GLU A 448 8.96 -16.02 -16.72
CA GLU A 448 8.78 -17.35 -17.32
C GLU A 448 7.32 -17.79 -17.14
N GLY A 449 6.65 -18.08 -18.26
CA GLY A 449 5.40 -18.82 -18.23
C GLY A 449 5.68 -20.21 -17.63
N SER A 450 4.88 -20.62 -16.65
CA SER A 450 5.03 -21.80 -15.79
C SER A 450 5.05 -23.18 -16.49
N THR A 451 5.36 -23.28 -17.79
CA THR A 451 5.18 -24.53 -18.57
C THR A 451 6.13 -24.76 -19.75
N LYS A 452 7.34 -24.19 -19.82
CA LYS A 452 8.28 -24.58 -20.89
C LYS A 452 9.71 -24.79 -20.40
N SER A 453 10.35 -25.87 -20.85
CA SER A 453 11.79 -26.07 -20.71
C SER A 453 12.53 -24.87 -21.31
N MET A 454 13.76 -24.63 -20.87
CA MET A 454 14.68 -23.60 -21.39
C MET A 454 14.83 -23.62 -22.94
N ASP A 455 14.36 -24.67 -23.60
CA ASP A 455 14.44 -24.82 -25.05
C ASP A 455 13.38 -24.00 -25.83
N ASN A 456 12.38 -23.39 -25.20
CA ASN A 456 11.31 -22.69 -25.94
C ASN A 456 11.17 -21.21 -25.58
N GLU A 457 12.27 -20.54 -25.28
CA GLU A 457 12.27 -19.10 -25.11
C GLU A 457 11.94 -18.37 -26.42
N ASN A 458 10.95 -17.48 -26.35
CA ASN A 458 10.64 -16.59 -27.46
C ASN A 458 11.77 -15.55 -27.60
N ALA A 459 12.13 -15.16 -28.82
CA ALA A 459 13.16 -14.18 -29.11
C ALA A 459 12.99 -12.86 -28.32
N SER A 460 11.75 -12.48 -28.00
CA SER A 460 11.47 -11.31 -27.16
C SER A 460 12.03 -11.42 -25.73
N MET A 461 12.06 -12.62 -25.14
CA MET A 461 12.69 -12.83 -23.82
C MET A 461 14.22 -12.73 -23.92
N ILE A 462 14.80 -13.29 -24.98
CA ILE A 462 16.24 -13.21 -25.26
C ILE A 462 16.67 -11.74 -25.46
N ALA A 463 15.90 -10.97 -26.22
CA ALA A 463 16.08 -9.51 -26.33
C ALA A 463 15.99 -8.82 -24.97
N SER A 464 15.02 -9.19 -24.13
CA SER A 464 14.90 -8.64 -22.78
C SER A 464 16.12 -8.98 -21.90
N ARG A 465 16.76 -10.15 -22.06
CA ARG A 465 18.03 -10.48 -21.37
C ARG A 465 19.18 -9.55 -21.76
N LEU A 466 19.23 -9.09 -23.02
CA LEU A 466 20.17 -8.05 -23.42
C LEU A 466 19.91 -6.76 -22.64
N PHE A 467 18.67 -6.28 -22.62
CA PHE A 467 18.30 -5.08 -21.86
C PHE A 467 18.58 -5.23 -20.36
N HIS A 468 18.29 -6.40 -19.80
CA HIS A 468 18.58 -6.73 -18.42
C HIS A 468 20.08 -6.65 -18.10
N CYS A 469 20.93 -7.19 -18.97
CA CYS A 469 22.39 -7.06 -18.86
C CYS A 469 22.83 -5.58 -18.94
N ILE A 470 22.29 -4.84 -19.91
CA ILE A 470 22.58 -3.41 -20.11
C ILE A 470 22.27 -2.62 -18.84
N ILE A 471 21.10 -2.79 -18.25
CA ILE A 471 20.71 -1.98 -17.09
C ILE A 471 21.61 -2.26 -15.87
N TYR A 472 21.98 -3.52 -15.62
CA TYR A 472 22.89 -3.83 -14.52
C TYR A 472 24.30 -3.30 -14.77
N SER A 473 24.79 -3.35 -16.01
CA SER A 473 26.06 -2.76 -16.41
C SER A 473 26.07 -1.25 -16.13
N VAL A 474 25.02 -0.54 -16.55
CA VAL A 474 24.88 0.91 -16.35
C VAL A 474 24.68 1.28 -14.87
N ILE A 475 23.85 0.57 -14.12
CA ILE A 475 23.64 0.85 -12.69
C ILE A 475 24.95 0.68 -11.91
N LYS A 476 25.75 -0.34 -12.24
CA LYS A 476 27.01 -0.62 -11.57
C LYS A 476 28.05 0.47 -11.84
N SER A 477 28.25 0.83 -13.11
CA SER A 477 29.23 1.85 -13.51
C SER A 477 28.83 2.48 -14.85
N PRO A 478 28.10 3.62 -14.86
CA PRO A 478 27.60 4.21 -16.10
C PRO A 478 28.72 4.57 -17.11
N ALA A 479 29.89 4.98 -16.61
CA ALA A 479 31.02 5.41 -17.43
C ALA A 479 31.77 4.23 -18.08
N GLU A 480 31.69 3.04 -17.48
CA GLU A 480 32.38 1.82 -17.93
C GLU A 480 31.40 0.79 -18.48
N ALA A 481 30.13 1.16 -18.62
CA ALA A 481 29.08 0.26 -19.05
C ALA A 481 29.29 -0.18 -20.51
N CYS A 482 29.73 -1.41 -20.68
CA CYS A 482 29.99 -2.04 -21.97
C CYS A 482 29.11 -3.27 -22.21
N LEU A 483 28.88 -3.56 -23.48
CA LEU A 483 28.41 -4.86 -23.98
C LEU A 483 29.61 -5.72 -24.36
N ASN A 484 29.53 -7.02 -24.08
CA ASN A 484 30.55 -7.99 -24.46
C ASN A 484 30.11 -8.81 -25.68
N LYS A 485 30.96 -8.88 -26.71
CA LYS A 485 30.65 -9.53 -28.00
C LYS A 485 30.28 -11.01 -27.86
N ASP A 486 30.98 -11.77 -27.02
CA ASP A 486 30.72 -13.20 -26.82
C ASP A 486 29.36 -13.45 -26.18
N TYR A 487 28.98 -12.59 -25.22
CA TYR A 487 27.65 -12.63 -24.63
C TYR A 487 26.55 -12.34 -25.67
N ILE A 488 26.76 -11.33 -26.54
CA ILE A 488 25.83 -11.05 -27.64
C ILE A 488 25.75 -12.24 -28.61
N ALA A 489 26.87 -12.87 -28.94
CA ALA A 489 26.90 -14.04 -29.82
C ALA A 489 26.13 -15.23 -29.21
N SER A 490 26.24 -15.42 -27.90
CA SER A 490 25.43 -16.41 -27.17
C SER A 490 23.92 -16.13 -27.27
N LEU A 491 23.49 -14.88 -27.06
CA LEU A 491 22.08 -14.50 -27.20
C LEU A 491 21.58 -14.66 -28.65
N HIS A 492 22.39 -14.29 -29.63
CA HIS A 492 22.10 -14.51 -31.05
C HIS A 492 21.85 -16.00 -31.35
N ASN A 493 22.71 -16.88 -30.84
CA ASN A 493 22.63 -18.32 -31.08
C ASN A 493 21.42 -18.99 -30.39
N GLN A 494 20.94 -18.42 -29.29
CA GLN A 494 19.70 -18.87 -28.62
C GLN A 494 18.44 -18.53 -29.44
N CYS A 495 18.52 -17.56 -30.36
CA CYS A 495 17.39 -17.24 -31.23
C CYS A 495 17.19 -18.32 -32.31
N LYS A 496 16.19 -19.18 -32.11
CA LYS A 496 15.89 -20.31 -33.02
C LYS A 496 15.42 -19.90 -34.41
N ASN A 497 14.68 -18.79 -34.52
CA ASN A 497 14.08 -18.33 -35.78
C ASN A 497 14.84 -17.12 -36.34
N ASP A 498 14.95 -17.01 -37.66
CA ASP A 498 15.50 -15.84 -38.38
C ASP A 498 14.54 -14.62 -38.39
N GLY A 499 13.88 -14.40 -37.26
CA GLY A 499 13.00 -13.27 -37.02
C GLY A 499 13.74 -11.95 -36.85
N LYS A 500 12.97 -10.86 -36.76
CA LYS A 500 13.49 -9.48 -36.62
C LYS A 500 14.53 -9.34 -35.50
N ILE A 501 14.28 -9.93 -34.34
CA ILE A 501 15.18 -9.84 -33.17
C ILE A 501 16.54 -10.49 -33.45
N LYS A 502 16.56 -11.67 -34.10
CA LYS A 502 17.81 -12.35 -34.44
C LYS A 502 18.63 -11.54 -35.45
N LYS A 503 17.98 -10.92 -36.44
CA LYS A 503 18.63 -10.00 -37.38
C LYS A 503 19.22 -8.79 -36.65
N LEU A 504 18.52 -8.22 -35.67
CA LEU A 504 19.05 -7.12 -34.86
C LEU A 504 20.25 -7.54 -34.01
N PHE A 505 20.30 -8.79 -33.54
CA PHE A 505 21.50 -9.33 -32.90
C PHE A 505 22.66 -9.51 -33.88
N ALA A 506 22.41 -9.94 -35.12
CA ALA A 506 23.44 -10.00 -36.17
C ALA A 506 23.97 -8.58 -36.48
N ASP A 507 23.07 -7.60 -36.69
CA ASP A 507 23.44 -6.20 -36.89
C ASP A 507 24.27 -5.65 -35.70
N LEU A 508 23.98 -6.11 -34.47
CA LEU A 508 24.75 -5.75 -33.30
C LEU A 508 26.16 -6.37 -33.31
N LEU A 509 26.27 -7.65 -33.66
CA LEU A 509 27.56 -8.35 -33.78
C LEU A 509 28.45 -7.72 -34.84
N ASP A 510 27.89 -7.36 -36.00
CA ASP A 510 28.63 -6.70 -37.08
C ASP A 510 29.18 -5.33 -36.62
N ARG A 511 28.45 -4.62 -35.75
CA ARG A 511 28.87 -3.33 -35.20
C ARG A 511 30.03 -3.41 -34.23
N PHE A 512 30.33 -4.57 -33.65
CA PHE A 512 31.55 -4.74 -32.87
C PHE A 512 32.81 -4.66 -33.75
N GLY A 513 32.72 -4.99 -35.05
CA GLY A 513 33.91 -5.09 -35.89
C GLY A 513 34.94 -6.04 -35.27
N GLU A 514 36.16 -5.55 -35.06
CA GLU A 514 37.24 -6.29 -34.38
C GLU A 514 37.22 -6.13 -32.85
N ASP A 515 36.45 -5.18 -32.31
CA ASP A 515 36.39 -4.93 -30.88
C ASP A 515 35.64 -6.06 -30.14
N THR A 516 36.04 -6.33 -28.90
CA THR A 516 35.39 -7.32 -28.02
C THR A 516 34.33 -6.68 -27.10
N GLU A 517 34.40 -5.36 -26.92
CA GLU A 517 33.54 -4.58 -26.05
C GLU A 517 32.99 -3.35 -26.76
N MET A 518 31.78 -2.95 -26.41
CA MET A 518 31.12 -1.77 -26.98
C MET A 518 30.48 -0.93 -25.87
N LEU A 519 30.85 0.34 -25.78
CA LEU A 519 30.26 1.28 -24.83
C LEU A 519 28.75 1.43 -25.09
N ILE A 520 27.98 1.44 -24.00
CA ILE A 520 26.52 1.61 -24.01
C ILE A 520 26.18 3.12 -24.02
N ILE A 521 26.68 3.86 -23.04
CA ILE A 521 26.37 5.28 -22.86
C ILE A 521 27.11 6.13 -23.91
N GLY A 522 26.40 7.09 -24.50
CA GLY A 522 26.89 7.93 -25.59
C GLY A 522 26.84 7.28 -26.98
N ASN A 523 26.56 5.98 -27.07
CA ASN A 523 26.52 5.23 -28.32
C ASN A 523 25.17 5.36 -29.05
N LYS A 524 24.97 6.50 -29.71
CA LYS A 524 23.76 6.77 -30.53
C LYS A 524 23.54 5.75 -31.64
N GLY A 525 24.61 5.16 -32.17
CA GLY A 525 24.52 4.13 -33.22
C GLY A 525 23.85 2.86 -32.71
N LEU A 526 24.31 2.35 -31.56
CA LEU A 526 23.71 1.22 -30.86
C LEU A 526 22.23 1.49 -30.53
N ASN A 527 21.93 2.65 -29.96
CA ASN A 527 20.56 3.02 -29.60
C ASN A 527 19.62 3.09 -30.83
N ASN A 528 19.99 3.88 -31.85
CA ASN A 528 19.10 4.16 -32.98
C ASN A 528 18.88 2.96 -33.90
N HIS A 529 19.92 2.14 -34.11
CA HIS A 529 19.86 1.06 -35.09
C HIS A 529 19.49 -0.29 -34.49
N VAL A 530 19.80 -0.55 -33.21
CA VAL A 530 19.57 -1.86 -32.60
C VAL A 530 18.56 -1.75 -31.47
N LEU A 531 18.90 -1.05 -30.38
CA LEU A 531 18.15 -1.16 -29.12
C LEU A 531 16.73 -0.59 -29.25
N LYS A 532 16.54 0.55 -29.92
CA LYS A 532 15.20 1.10 -30.15
C LYS A 532 14.32 0.13 -30.95
N GLN A 533 14.85 -0.41 -32.05
CA GLN A 533 14.12 -1.35 -32.91
C GLN A 533 13.80 -2.67 -32.18
N MET A 534 14.68 -3.09 -31.29
CA MET A 534 14.51 -4.28 -30.46
C MET A 534 13.44 -4.04 -29.39
N ALA A 535 13.46 -2.90 -28.71
CA ALA A 535 12.42 -2.51 -27.75
C ALA A 535 11.03 -2.46 -28.41
N ASP A 536 10.94 -1.88 -29.62
CA ASP A 536 9.71 -1.86 -30.41
C ASP A 536 9.21 -3.28 -30.73
N ALA A 537 10.12 -4.20 -31.07
CA ALA A 537 9.78 -5.59 -31.37
C ALA A 537 9.25 -6.35 -30.13
N VAL A 538 9.77 -6.05 -28.94
CA VAL A 538 9.40 -6.71 -27.67
C VAL A 538 8.08 -6.14 -27.09
N SER A 539 7.72 -4.89 -27.42
CA SER A 539 6.59 -4.16 -26.83
C SER A 539 5.25 -4.91 -26.86
N SER A 540 4.94 -5.60 -27.97
CA SER A 540 3.68 -6.34 -28.11
C SER A 540 3.59 -7.56 -27.17
N ASP A 541 4.71 -8.24 -26.93
CA ASP A 541 4.76 -9.39 -26.05
C ASP A 541 4.74 -8.97 -24.57
N ILE A 542 5.39 -7.85 -24.23
CA ILE A 542 5.23 -7.19 -22.93
C ILE A 542 3.76 -6.86 -22.66
N SER A 543 3.08 -6.26 -23.63
CA SER A 543 1.67 -5.90 -23.50
C SER A 543 0.76 -7.11 -23.28
N LYS A 544 1.07 -8.25 -23.91
CA LYS A 544 0.37 -9.52 -23.65
C LYS A 544 0.66 -10.03 -22.25
N GLN A 545 1.92 -10.02 -21.81
CA GLN A 545 2.32 -10.51 -20.50
C GLN A 545 1.74 -9.66 -19.36
N ASN A 546 1.55 -8.35 -19.57
CA ASN A 546 0.88 -7.49 -18.61
C ASN A 546 -0.57 -7.90 -18.33
N LYS A 547 -1.25 -8.60 -19.25
CA LYS A 547 -2.56 -9.20 -18.96
C LYS A 547 -2.45 -10.31 -17.91
N THR A 548 -1.40 -11.13 -17.99
CA THR A 548 -1.10 -12.15 -16.97
C THR A 548 -0.79 -11.50 -15.62
N VAL A 549 -0.02 -10.40 -15.62
CA VAL A 549 0.26 -9.60 -14.42
C VAL A 549 -1.03 -9.09 -13.78
N ALA A 550 -1.95 -8.52 -14.56
CA ALA A 550 -3.26 -8.09 -14.08
C ALA A 550 -4.04 -9.22 -13.39
N THR A 551 -4.05 -10.42 -13.99
CA THR A 551 -4.66 -11.60 -13.37
C THR A 551 -3.95 -12.02 -12.07
N HIS A 552 -2.63 -11.90 -11.96
CA HIS A 552 -1.92 -12.16 -10.70
C HIS A 552 -2.26 -11.15 -9.61
N ILE A 553 -2.35 -9.86 -9.96
CA ILE A 553 -2.82 -8.81 -9.04
C ILE A 553 -4.23 -9.16 -8.57
N GLN A 554 -5.13 -9.54 -9.48
CA GLN A 554 -6.50 -9.93 -9.14
C GLN A 554 -6.55 -11.10 -8.15
N LYS A 555 -5.69 -12.11 -8.32
CA LYS A 555 -5.57 -13.23 -7.39
C LYS A 555 -5.07 -12.76 -6.03
N ARG A 556 -4.06 -11.89 -6.00
CA ARG A 556 -3.52 -11.31 -4.76
C ARG A 556 -4.59 -10.54 -3.99
N LEU A 557 -5.41 -9.74 -4.68
CA LEU A 557 -6.51 -8.99 -4.08
C LEU A 557 -7.59 -9.87 -3.43
N ARG A 558 -7.73 -11.14 -3.86
CA ARG A 558 -8.68 -12.10 -3.26
C ARG A 558 -8.11 -12.84 -2.03
N THR A 559 -6.80 -12.72 -1.79
CA THR A 559 -6.15 -13.33 -0.60
C THR A 559 -6.19 -12.42 0.63
N HIS A 560 -6.59 -11.17 0.43
CA HIS A 560 -6.99 -10.22 1.45
C HIS A 560 -8.52 -10.20 1.50
#